data_AF-A0A924C2U9-F1
#
_entry.id   AF-A0A924C2U9-F1
#
_cell.length_a   1.000
_cell.length_b   1.000
_cell.length_c   1.000
_cell.angle_alpha   90.00
_cell.angle_beta   90.00
_cell.angle_gamma   90.00
#
_symmetry.space_group_name_H-M   'P 1'
#
loop_
_entity.id
_entity.type
_entity.pdbx_description
1 polymer ?
#
loop_
_entity_poly.entity_id
_entity_poly.type
_entity_poly.pdbx_seq_one_letter_code
_entity_poly.pdbx_strand_id
1 'polypeptide(L)'
;LEQLMAFTVSCDHERQGAVWEAIQRSYSREPYAIRRMLTEGAVRASDKRAAFVGLKAYEEAGGTILRDLFQADDGGWLQDPGLLDMLVAERLREEAETVRAEGWRWVEAAPDFTYGHTYGLRGIVGERHELTADEEAAREALVTEYAEIEAAHAGGADLPDEVDARLGEIETALEAYDNHPAVYRPDDLAIAGAFVSIDGSGKLRVERGYVRPEDELPVTALLDDNAGEGSGGATT
;
A
#
# COMPACT_ATOMS: atom_id res chain seq x y z
N LEU A 1 -39.68 4.89 -12.55
CA LEU A 1 -38.65 4.28 -13.40
C LEU A 1 -37.31 4.19 -12.66
N GLU A 2 -36.79 5.31 -12.16
CA GLU A 2 -35.51 5.37 -11.42
C GLU A 2 -35.44 4.45 -10.19
N GLN A 3 -36.55 4.24 -9.50
CA GLN A 3 -36.64 3.29 -8.37
C GLN A 3 -36.46 1.83 -8.82
N LEU A 4 -37.02 1.43 -9.96
CA LEU A 4 -36.87 0.08 -10.52
C LEU A 4 -35.46 -0.13 -11.07
N MET A 5 -34.86 0.92 -11.65
CA MET A 5 -33.45 0.90 -12.07
C MET A 5 -32.50 0.75 -10.86
N ALA A 6 -32.82 1.32 -9.70
CA ALA A 6 -32.01 1.12 -8.51
C ALA A 6 -31.96 -0.36 -8.05
N PHE A 7 -32.99 -1.16 -8.32
CA PHE A 7 -32.99 -2.60 -8.00
C PHE A 7 -32.09 -3.42 -8.93
N THR A 8 -31.78 -2.94 -10.15
CA THR A 8 -30.86 -3.64 -11.05
C THR A 8 -29.41 -3.55 -10.61
N VAL A 9 -29.10 -2.75 -9.58
CA VAL A 9 -27.76 -2.69 -9.00
C VAL A 9 -27.34 -4.05 -8.48
N SER A 10 -28.22 -4.80 -7.82
CA SER A 10 -27.92 -6.17 -7.36
C SER A 10 -28.61 -7.20 -8.25
N CYS A 11 -27.97 -8.34 -8.51
CA CYS A 11 -28.59 -9.50 -9.16
C CYS A 11 -29.07 -10.57 -8.15
N ASP A 12 -28.85 -10.33 -6.85
CA ASP A 12 -29.32 -11.19 -5.76
C ASP A 12 -30.83 -10.94 -5.51
N HIS A 13 -31.64 -11.90 -5.96
CA HIS A 13 -33.10 -11.80 -5.89
C HIS A 13 -33.64 -11.85 -4.45
N GLU A 14 -32.95 -12.55 -3.54
CA GLU A 14 -33.35 -12.61 -2.13
C GLU A 14 -33.11 -11.26 -1.45
N ARG A 15 -31.95 -10.65 -1.73
CA ARG A 15 -31.58 -9.33 -1.23
C ARG A 15 -32.43 -8.21 -1.85
N GLN A 16 -32.73 -8.29 -3.15
CA GLN A 16 -33.73 -7.42 -3.80
C GLN A 16 -35.09 -7.53 -3.10
N GLY A 17 -35.55 -8.76 -2.80
CA GLY A 17 -36.80 -9.00 -2.09
C GLY A 17 -36.80 -8.42 -0.66
N ALA A 18 -35.72 -8.61 0.09
CA ALA A 18 -35.57 -8.09 1.45
C ALA A 18 -35.55 -6.55 1.49
N VAL A 19 -34.83 -5.91 0.57
CA VAL A 19 -34.80 -4.45 0.45
C VAL A 19 -36.15 -3.92 -0.03
N TRP A 20 -36.83 -4.61 -0.95
CA TRP A 20 -38.17 -4.25 -1.40
C TRP A 20 -39.18 -4.27 -0.25
N GLU A 21 -39.18 -5.32 0.59
CA GLU A 21 -40.00 -5.42 1.80
C GLU A 21 -39.69 -4.30 2.81
N ALA A 22 -38.41 -3.99 3.02
CA ALA A 22 -37.99 -2.92 3.93
C ALA A 22 -38.43 -1.53 3.44
N ILE A 23 -38.38 -1.28 2.13
CA ILE A 23 -38.73 0.00 1.51
C ILE A 23 -40.24 0.17 1.36
N GLN A 24 -41.00 -0.91 1.21
CA GLN A 24 -42.46 -0.84 1.30
C GLN A 24 -42.94 -0.28 2.64
N ARG A 25 -42.22 -0.62 3.73
CA ARG A 25 -42.49 -0.20 5.10
C ARG A 25 -41.90 1.17 5.46
N SER A 26 -41.08 1.76 4.59
CA SER A 26 -40.41 3.04 4.80
C SER A 26 -41.00 4.17 3.94
N TYR A 27 -40.87 5.40 4.43
CA TYR A 27 -41.24 6.62 3.69
C TYR A 27 -40.12 7.09 2.73
N SER A 28 -38.89 6.61 2.89
CA SER A 28 -37.77 6.94 1.99
C SER A 28 -37.67 5.89 0.89
N ARG A 29 -38.16 6.24 -0.31
CA ARG A 29 -38.16 5.41 -1.52
C ARG A 29 -37.27 5.99 -2.61
N GLU A 30 -36.29 6.79 -2.21
CA GLU A 30 -35.40 7.46 -3.14
C GLU A 30 -34.45 6.43 -3.79
N PRO A 31 -34.15 6.55 -5.10
CA PRO A 31 -33.25 5.64 -5.80
C PRO A 31 -31.90 5.46 -5.12
N TYR A 32 -31.34 6.53 -4.55
CA TYR A 32 -30.10 6.48 -3.78
C TYR A 32 -30.20 5.61 -2.52
N ALA A 33 -31.30 5.71 -1.77
CA ALA A 33 -31.53 4.89 -0.58
C ALA A 33 -31.69 3.40 -0.93
N ILE A 34 -32.40 3.10 -2.03
CA ILE A 34 -32.53 1.74 -2.57
C ILE A 34 -31.16 1.15 -2.89
N ARG A 35 -30.32 1.87 -3.65
CA ARG A 35 -28.96 1.40 -3.99
C ARG A 35 -28.09 1.20 -2.76
N ARG A 36 -28.17 2.12 -1.78
CA ARG A 36 -27.43 2.01 -0.52
C ARG A 36 -27.80 0.74 0.25
N MET A 37 -29.08 0.43 0.37
CA MET A 37 -29.55 -0.78 1.06
C MET A 37 -29.16 -2.06 0.29
N LEU A 38 -29.22 -2.02 -1.04
CA LEU A 38 -28.82 -3.16 -1.88
C LEU A 38 -27.32 -3.42 -1.83
N THR A 39 -26.50 -2.39 -1.64
CA THR A 39 -25.03 -2.49 -1.53
C THR A 39 -24.53 -2.46 -0.08
N GLU A 40 -25.42 -2.53 0.91
CA GLU A 40 -25.09 -2.43 2.33
C GLU A 40 -24.25 -3.62 2.82
N GLY A 41 -22.93 -3.44 2.92
CA GLY A 41 -21.99 -4.54 3.18
C GLY A 41 -21.26 -5.04 1.94
N ALA A 42 -21.39 -4.37 0.79
CA ALA A 42 -20.46 -4.49 -0.32
C ALA A 42 -19.41 -3.36 -0.24
N VAL A 43 -18.18 -3.65 -0.69
CA VAL A 43 -17.06 -2.69 -0.68
C VAL A 43 -16.93 -2.05 -2.05
N ARG A 44 -16.72 -0.74 -2.13
CA ARG A 44 -16.50 -0.07 -3.42
C ARG A 44 -15.15 -0.50 -4.01
N ALA A 45 -15.07 -0.60 -5.34
CA ALA A 45 -13.81 -0.85 -6.03
C ALA A 45 -12.76 0.26 -5.79
N SER A 46 -13.20 1.48 -5.45
CA SER A 46 -12.34 2.59 -5.04
C SER A 46 -11.88 2.55 -3.58
N ASP A 47 -12.27 1.54 -2.79
CA ASP A 47 -11.71 1.33 -1.44
C ASP A 47 -10.22 0.99 -1.55
N LYS A 48 -9.38 1.58 -0.68
CA LYS A 48 -7.93 1.35 -0.66
C LYS A 48 -7.57 -0.14 -0.58
N ARG A 49 -8.38 -0.97 0.06
CA ARG A 49 -8.19 -2.42 0.14
C ARG A 49 -8.39 -3.09 -1.22
N ALA A 50 -9.40 -2.67 -1.96
CA ALA A 50 -9.68 -3.20 -3.30
C ALA A 50 -8.60 -2.77 -4.30
N ALA A 51 -8.10 -1.53 -4.19
CA ALA A 51 -6.96 -1.05 -4.96
C ALA A 51 -5.66 -1.81 -4.60
N PHE A 52 -5.42 -2.07 -3.32
CA PHE A 52 -4.24 -2.81 -2.85
C PHE A 52 -4.21 -4.26 -3.32
N VAL A 53 -5.33 -4.98 -3.22
CA VAL A 53 -5.43 -6.37 -3.71
C VAL A 53 -5.46 -6.40 -5.24
N GLY A 54 -6.17 -5.45 -5.85
CA GLY A 54 -6.49 -5.43 -7.27
C GLY A 54 -7.76 -6.22 -7.59
N LEU A 55 -8.61 -5.66 -8.46
CA LEU A 55 -9.90 -6.26 -8.81
C LEU A 55 -9.76 -7.65 -9.45
N LYS A 56 -8.74 -7.83 -10.30
CA LYS A 56 -8.47 -9.11 -10.97
C LYS A 56 -8.12 -10.22 -9.97
N ALA A 57 -7.27 -9.94 -8.99
CA ALA A 57 -6.90 -10.91 -7.96
C ALA A 57 -8.10 -11.30 -7.08
N TYR A 58 -8.97 -10.34 -6.78
CA TYR A 58 -10.22 -10.60 -6.07
C TYR A 58 -11.19 -11.49 -6.88
N GLU A 59 -11.35 -11.23 -8.18
CA GLU A 59 -12.15 -12.08 -9.08
C GLU A 59 -11.57 -13.50 -9.22
N GLU A 60 -10.24 -13.62 -9.35
CA GLU A 60 -9.53 -14.92 -9.42
C GLU A 60 -9.68 -15.74 -8.14
N ALA A 61 -9.77 -15.08 -6.98
CA ALA A 61 -10.05 -15.71 -5.69
C ALA A 61 -11.54 -16.12 -5.52
N GLY A 62 -12.37 -15.94 -6.57
CA GLY A 62 -13.79 -16.28 -6.57
C GLY A 62 -14.71 -15.15 -6.10
N GLY A 63 -14.18 -13.93 -5.96
CA GLY A 63 -14.93 -12.76 -5.56
C GLY A 63 -15.87 -12.25 -6.66
N THR A 64 -17.08 -11.87 -6.27
CA THR A 64 -18.05 -11.27 -7.21
C THR A 64 -17.94 -9.75 -7.17
N ILE A 65 -17.73 -9.13 -8.34
CA ILE A 65 -17.82 -7.68 -8.53
C ILE A 65 -19.11 -7.35 -9.28
N LEU A 66 -19.92 -6.51 -8.65
CA LEU A 66 -21.18 -6.02 -9.18
C LEU A 66 -20.94 -4.67 -9.86
N ARG A 67 -21.30 -4.53 -11.13
CA ARG A 67 -21.11 -3.30 -11.90
C ARG A 67 -22.48 -2.78 -12.35
N ASP A 68 -22.80 -1.52 -12.07
CA ASP A 68 -24.02 -0.91 -12.60
C ASP A 68 -23.87 -0.73 -14.11
N LEU A 69 -24.87 -1.15 -14.88
CA LEU A 69 -24.90 -1.02 -16.33
C LEU A 69 -25.24 0.40 -16.80
N PHE A 70 -25.73 1.26 -15.91
CA PHE A 70 -26.21 2.60 -16.23
C PHE A 70 -25.41 3.73 -15.57
N GLN A 71 -24.42 3.41 -14.72
CA GLN A 71 -23.48 4.38 -14.16
C GLN A 71 -22.04 3.96 -14.50
N ALA A 72 -21.19 4.93 -14.81
CA ALA A 72 -19.75 4.73 -14.76
C ALA A 72 -19.34 4.67 -13.29
N ASP A 73 -19.61 3.57 -12.61
CA ASP A 73 -19.04 3.33 -11.29
C ASP A 73 -17.56 2.98 -11.48
N ASP A 74 -16.71 3.60 -10.66
CA ASP A 74 -15.25 3.49 -10.62
C ASP A 74 -14.78 2.04 -10.28
N GLY A 75 -15.19 1.04 -11.06
CA GLY A 75 -14.87 -0.39 -10.91
C GLY A 75 -15.96 -1.25 -10.24
N GLY A 76 -17.07 -0.68 -9.76
CA GLY A 76 -18.21 -1.42 -9.18
C GLY A 76 -18.10 -1.71 -7.68
N TRP A 77 -18.83 -2.73 -7.20
CA TRP A 77 -18.92 -3.13 -5.78
C TRP A 77 -18.57 -4.60 -5.57
N LEU A 78 -17.54 -4.84 -4.76
CA LEU A 78 -17.12 -6.15 -4.28
C LEU A 78 -18.15 -6.67 -3.27
N GLN A 79 -18.76 -7.80 -3.59
CA GLN A 79 -19.87 -8.36 -2.80
C GLN A 79 -19.44 -9.14 -1.55
N ASP A 80 -18.17 -9.54 -1.46
CA ASP A 80 -17.62 -10.32 -0.36
C ASP A 80 -16.49 -9.56 0.35
N PRO A 81 -16.82 -8.75 1.37
CA PRO A 81 -15.82 -8.07 2.19
C PRO A 81 -14.92 -9.03 2.97
N GLY A 82 -15.42 -10.22 3.34
CA GLY A 82 -14.65 -11.20 4.10
C GLY A 82 -13.53 -11.80 3.27
N LEU A 83 -13.81 -12.11 2.01
CA LEU A 83 -12.79 -12.48 1.02
C LEU A 83 -11.78 -11.36 0.82
N LEU A 84 -12.25 -10.12 0.67
CA LEU A 84 -11.35 -8.97 0.51
C LEU A 84 -10.42 -8.81 1.71
N ASP A 85 -10.94 -8.86 2.94
CA ASP A 85 -10.14 -8.73 4.16
C ASP A 85 -9.11 -9.84 4.30
N MET A 86 -9.46 -11.08 3.89
CA MET A 86 -8.54 -12.21 3.87
C MET A 86 -7.39 -11.98 2.87
N LEU A 87 -7.71 -11.57 1.63
CA LEU A 87 -6.70 -11.29 0.59
C LEU A 87 -5.78 -10.13 1.00
N VAL A 88 -6.33 -9.08 1.59
CA VAL A 88 -5.56 -7.96 2.14
C VAL A 88 -4.60 -8.46 3.22
N ALA A 89 -5.08 -9.27 4.17
CA ALA A 89 -4.26 -9.79 5.25
C ALA A 89 -3.16 -10.75 4.77
N GLU A 90 -3.44 -11.55 3.74
CA GLU A 90 -2.45 -12.43 3.12
C GLU A 90 -1.36 -11.63 2.42
N ARG A 91 -1.74 -10.70 1.55
CA ARG A 91 -0.80 -9.84 0.83
C ARG A 91 0.03 -8.97 1.78
N LEU A 92 -0.60 -8.36 2.79
CA LEU A 92 0.14 -7.60 3.81
C LEU A 92 1.13 -8.47 4.60
N ARG A 93 0.81 -9.75 4.83
CA ARG A 93 1.73 -10.68 5.49
C ARG A 93 2.95 -10.95 4.62
N GLU A 94 2.76 -11.20 3.33
CA GLU A 94 3.86 -11.40 2.38
C GLU A 94 4.79 -10.18 2.34
N GLU A 95 4.22 -8.99 2.19
CA GLU A 95 5.00 -7.74 2.21
C GLU A 95 5.71 -7.53 3.55
N ALA A 96 5.08 -7.89 4.66
CA ALA A 96 5.70 -7.82 5.98
C ALA A 96 6.86 -8.81 6.15
N GLU A 97 6.82 -9.99 5.53
CA GLU A 97 7.96 -10.91 5.50
C GLU A 97 9.12 -10.35 4.66
N THR A 98 8.81 -9.72 3.52
CA THR A 98 9.83 -9.02 2.71
C THR A 98 10.53 -7.94 3.52
N VAL A 99 9.77 -7.13 4.25
CA VAL A 99 10.34 -6.11 5.14
C VAL A 99 11.11 -6.78 6.28
N ARG A 100 10.59 -7.84 6.90
CA ARG A 100 11.30 -8.54 7.98
C ARG A 100 12.64 -9.13 7.53
N ALA A 101 12.74 -9.57 6.28
CA ALA A 101 13.99 -10.06 5.70
C ALA A 101 15.10 -8.97 5.63
N GLU A 102 14.75 -7.68 5.74
CA GLU A 102 15.71 -6.58 5.89
C GLU A 102 16.45 -6.61 7.24
N GLY A 103 15.95 -7.35 8.24
CA GLY A 103 16.60 -7.55 9.54
C GLY A 103 16.02 -6.76 10.71
N TRP A 104 14.84 -6.14 10.53
CA TRP A 104 14.15 -5.41 11.60
C TRP A 104 13.80 -6.30 12.79
N ARG A 105 13.98 -5.75 14.01
CA ARG A 105 13.64 -6.40 15.28
C ARG A 105 12.20 -6.89 15.32
N TRP A 106 11.29 -6.06 14.83
CA TRP A 106 9.86 -6.36 14.73
C TRP A 106 9.29 -5.72 13.47
N VAL A 107 8.24 -6.34 12.93
CA VAL A 107 7.45 -5.79 11.83
C VAL A 107 5.99 -5.97 12.19
N GLU A 108 5.24 -4.89 12.15
CA GLU A 108 3.81 -4.88 12.42
C GLU A 108 3.05 -4.48 11.16
N ALA A 109 2.10 -5.31 10.74
CA ALA A 109 1.36 -5.12 9.50
C ALA A 109 -0.14 -5.03 9.79
N ALA A 110 -0.77 -3.97 9.31
CA ALA A 110 -2.20 -3.75 9.43
C ALA A 110 -2.70 -2.90 8.26
N PRO A 111 -3.95 -3.08 7.78
CA PRO A 111 -4.51 -2.26 6.70
C PRO A 111 -4.52 -0.75 7.02
N ASP A 112 -4.65 -0.41 8.30
CA ASP A 112 -4.64 0.94 8.82
C ASP A 112 -4.15 0.93 10.28
N PHE A 113 -3.50 2.00 10.70
CA PHE A 113 -3.11 2.21 12.09
C PHE A 113 -3.80 3.45 12.64
N THR A 114 -4.27 3.38 13.88
CA THR A 114 -4.91 4.51 14.54
C THR A 114 -3.95 5.71 14.62
N TYR A 115 -4.53 6.91 14.59
CA TYR A 115 -3.76 8.13 14.80
C TYR A 115 -2.93 8.04 16.09
N GLY A 116 -1.63 8.32 15.98
CA GLY A 116 -0.71 8.26 17.11
C GLY A 116 -0.14 6.87 17.44
N HIS A 117 -0.28 5.87 16.56
CA HIS A 117 0.36 4.55 16.75
C HIS A 117 1.90 4.61 16.89
N THR A 118 2.52 5.71 16.44
CA THR A 118 3.95 6.00 16.61
C THR A 118 4.27 6.82 17.87
N TYR A 119 3.26 7.25 18.64
CA TYR A 119 3.49 8.04 19.84
C TYR A 119 4.21 7.24 20.92
N GLY A 120 5.28 7.82 21.46
CA GLY A 120 6.14 7.17 22.44
C GLY A 120 7.22 6.27 21.83
N LEU A 121 7.26 6.11 20.51
CA LEU A 121 8.34 5.42 19.81
C LEU A 121 9.43 6.42 19.43
N ARG A 122 10.69 6.01 19.56
CA ARG A 122 11.83 6.81 19.08
C ARG A 122 12.05 6.50 17.59
N GLY A 123 12.05 7.54 16.76
CA GLY A 123 12.37 7.42 15.33
C GLY A 123 13.87 7.45 15.08
N ILE A 124 14.35 6.55 14.23
CA ILE A 124 15.69 6.54 13.64
C ILE A 124 15.52 6.97 12.18
N VAL A 125 16.29 7.97 11.77
CA VAL A 125 16.32 8.41 10.37
C VAL A 125 17.38 7.60 9.65
N GLY A 126 16.97 6.77 8.70
CA GLY A 126 17.91 6.07 7.82
C GLY A 126 18.61 7.04 6.86
N GLU A 127 19.80 6.67 6.42
CA GLU A 127 20.55 7.45 5.44
C GLU A 127 20.15 7.00 4.02
N ARG A 128 19.66 7.94 3.19
CA ARG A 128 19.59 7.68 1.74
C ARG A 128 20.97 7.92 1.17
N HIS A 129 21.59 6.88 0.65
CA HIS A 129 22.86 7.06 -0.04
C HIS A 129 22.62 7.71 -1.40
N GLU A 130 23.63 8.41 -1.90
CA GLU A 130 23.64 8.79 -3.31
C GLU A 130 23.76 7.51 -4.15
N LEU A 131 23.12 7.49 -5.32
CA LEU A 131 23.24 6.39 -6.26
C LEU A 131 24.72 6.15 -6.56
N THR A 132 25.13 4.88 -6.57
CA THR A 132 26.48 4.53 -7.01
C THR A 132 26.68 4.92 -8.47
N ALA A 133 27.93 5.05 -8.92
CA ALA A 133 28.23 5.40 -10.31
C ALA A 133 27.59 4.43 -11.32
N ASP A 134 27.49 3.14 -10.97
CA ASP A 134 26.87 2.12 -11.81
C ASP A 134 25.34 2.28 -11.85
N GLU A 135 24.70 2.61 -10.71
CA GLU A 135 23.26 2.88 -10.63
C GLU A 135 22.89 4.18 -11.36
N GLU A 136 23.69 5.23 -11.24
CA GLU A 136 23.49 6.48 -11.97
C GLU A 136 23.62 6.26 -13.49
N ALA A 137 24.62 5.48 -13.93
CA ALA A 137 24.77 5.13 -15.35
C ALA A 137 23.58 4.31 -15.87
N ALA A 138 23.04 3.38 -15.06
CA ALA A 138 21.85 2.62 -15.40
C ALA A 138 20.60 3.50 -15.47
N ARG A 139 20.45 4.45 -14.54
CA ARG A 139 19.39 5.46 -14.55
C ARG A 139 19.47 6.37 -15.78
N GLU A 140 20.66 6.85 -16.13
CA GLU A 140 20.89 7.68 -17.33
C GLU A 140 20.57 6.92 -18.62
N ALA A 141 20.92 5.63 -18.70
CA ALA A 141 20.56 4.78 -19.83
C ALA A 141 19.03 4.67 -19.99
N LEU A 142 18.29 4.48 -18.90
CA LEU A 142 16.82 4.44 -18.91
C LEU A 142 16.20 5.78 -19.33
N VAL A 143 16.73 6.90 -18.83
CA VAL A 143 16.28 8.24 -19.25
C VAL A 143 16.53 8.46 -20.74
N THR A 144 17.67 7.99 -21.25
CA THR A 144 18.00 8.09 -22.67
C THR A 144 17.04 7.24 -23.51
N GLU A 145 16.78 6.00 -23.11
CA GLU A 145 15.82 5.11 -23.78
C GLU A 145 14.42 5.72 -23.81
N TYR A 146 13.94 6.29 -22.70
CA TYR A 146 12.65 6.99 -22.63
C TYR A 146 12.57 8.12 -23.67
N ALA A 147 13.57 9.01 -23.68
CA ALA A 147 13.61 10.14 -24.60
C ALA A 147 13.70 9.72 -26.08
N GLU A 148 14.41 8.63 -26.39
CA GLU A 148 14.48 8.08 -27.74
C GLU A 148 13.13 7.53 -28.20
N ILE A 149 12.42 6.81 -27.32
CA ILE A 149 11.08 6.30 -27.60
C ILE A 149 10.10 7.46 -27.80
N GLU A 150 10.07 8.44 -26.90
CA GLU A 150 9.22 9.63 -27.06
C GLU A 150 9.50 10.36 -28.37
N ALA A 151 10.76 10.57 -28.73
CA ALA A 151 11.15 11.26 -29.96
C ALA A 151 10.72 10.49 -31.22
N ALA A 152 10.84 9.15 -31.21
CA ALA A 152 10.41 8.30 -32.31
C ALA A 152 8.88 8.33 -32.52
N HIS A 153 8.12 8.59 -31.45
CA HIS A 153 6.66 8.56 -31.44
C HIS A 153 5.99 9.94 -31.29
N ALA A 154 6.76 11.04 -31.35
CA ALA A 154 6.28 12.42 -31.21
C ALA A 154 5.25 12.88 -32.28
N GLY A 155 5.00 12.06 -33.30
CA GLY A 155 4.12 12.36 -34.43
C GLY A 155 2.61 12.29 -34.16
N GLY A 156 2.18 12.02 -32.92
CA GLY A 156 0.77 12.06 -32.51
C GLY A 156 -0.11 10.90 -32.98
N ALA A 157 0.50 9.79 -33.40
CA ALA A 157 -0.21 8.52 -33.54
C ALA A 157 -0.33 7.85 -32.15
N ASP A 158 -1.42 7.12 -31.90
CA ASP A 158 -1.52 6.29 -30.70
C ASP A 158 -0.30 5.36 -30.62
N LEU A 159 0.31 5.30 -29.43
CA LEU A 159 1.45 4.43 -29.16
C LEU A 159 1.01 2.97 -29.35
N PRO A 160 1.79 2.13 -30.04
CA PRO A 160 1.57 0.70 -30.01
C PRO A 160 1.61 0.20 -28.56
N ASP A 161 0.72 -0.73 -28.19
CA ASP A 161 0.62 -1.26 -26.81
C ASP A 161 1.96 -1.73 -26.22
N GLU A 162 2.85 -2.29 -27.06
CA GLU A 162 4.19 -2.71 -26.66
C GLU A 162 5.10 -1.54 -26.25
N VAL A 163 4.96 -0.40 -26.93
CA VAL A 163 5.73 0.83 -26.65
C VAL A 163 5.20 1.51 -25.40
N ASP A 164 3.88 1.58 -25.25
CA ASP A 164 3.23 2.10 -24.03
C ASP A 164 3.63 1.29 -22.78
N ALA A 165 3.59 -0.05 -22.88
CA ALA A 165 4.04 -0.93 -21.81
C ALA A 165 5.52 -0.70 -21.47
N ARG A 166 6.39 -0.53 -22.47
CA ARG A 166 7.82 -0.28 -22.25
C ARG A 166 8.08 1.06 -21.56
N LEU A 167 7.37 2.11 -21.95
CA LEU A 167 7.45 3.41 -21.27
C LEU A 167 7.04 3.28 -19.79
N GLY A 168 5.94 2.56 -19.52
CA GLY A 168 5.50 2.30 -18.14
C GLY A 168 6.51 1.50 -17.31
N GLU A 169 7.20 0.52 -17.90
CA GLU A 169 8.30 -0.19 -17.24
C GLU A 169 9.49 0.73 -16.92
N ILE A 170 9.87 1.60 -17.86
CA ILE A 170 10.97 2.55 -17.68
C ILE A 170 10.62 3.56 -16.58
N GLU A 171 9.41 4.13 -16.60
CA GLU A 171 8.93 5.04 -15.56
C GLU A 171 8.95 4.36 -14.18
N THR A 172 8.46 3.13 -14.08
CA THR A 172 8.50 2.35 -12.84
C THR A 172 9.93 2.13 -12.35
N ALA A 173 10.87 1.83 -13.26
CA ALA A 173 12.28 1.63 -12.92
C ALA A 173 12.96 2.94 -12.48
N LEU A 174 12.65 4.07 -13.12
CA LEU A 174 13.17 5.39 -12.74
C LEU A 174 12.63 5.82 -11.37
N GLU A 175 11.35 5.62 -11.10
CA GLU A 175 10.74 5.88 -9.78
C GLU A 175 11.41 5.05 -8.66
N ALA A 176 11.89 3.84 -8.96
CA ALA A 176 12.58 2.99 -7.99
C ALA A 176 13.92 3.57 -7.53
N TYR A 177 14.65 4.25 -8.41
CA TYR A 177 15.89 4.96 -8.04
C TYR A 177 15.63 6.18 -7.17
N ASP A 178 14.61 6.97 -7.53
CA ASP A 178 14.24 8.18 -6.77
C ASP A 178 13.68 7.84 -5.38
N ASN A 179 13.02 6.67 -5.24
CA ASN A 179 12.45 6.16 -4.00
C ASN A 179 13.27 5.04 -3.36
N HIS A 180 14.56 4.91 -3.68
CA HIS A 180 15.37 3.82 -3.13
C HIS A 180 15.35 3.81 -1.59
N PRO A 181 15.32 2.63 -0.95
CA PRO A 181 15.18 2.54 0.50
C PRO A 181 16.34 3.23 1.23
N ALA A 182 16.02 3.92 2.33
CA ALA A 182 17.05 4.39 3.24
C ALA A 182 17.78 3.20 3.86
N VAL A 183 19.10 3.32 4.00
CA VAL A 183 19.96 2.33 4.64
C VAL A 183 20.03 2.62 6.14
N TYR A 184 19.95 1.55 6.93
CA TYR A 184 20.01 1.59 8.39
C TYR A 184 21.22 0.79 8.85
N ARG A 185 21.83 1.23 9.96
CA ARG A 185 22.97 0.51 10.54
C ARG A 185 22.47 -0.82 11.10
N PRO A 186 23.28 -1.90 11.08
CA PRO A 186 22.90 -3.18 11.67
C PRO A 186 22.46 -3.07 13.14
N ASP A 187 23.12 -2.19 13.91
CA ASP A 187 22.77 -1.92 15.31
C ASP A 187 21.39 -1.29 15.46
N ASP A 188 20.98 -0.45 14.50
CA ASP A 188 19.65 0.17 14.48
C ASP A 188 18.58 -0.85 14.10
N LEU A 189 18.84 -1.70 13.09
CA LEU A 189 17.94 -2.79 12.67
C LEU A 189 17.65 -3.77 13.82
N ALA A 190 18.64 -4.01 14.69
CA ALA A 190 18.52 -4.92 15.83
C ALA A 190 17.55 -4.46 16.92
N ILE A 191 17.22 -3.16 16.98
CA ILE A 191 16.36 -2.56 18.01
C ILE A 191 15.11 -1.87 17.44
N ALA A 192 15.18 -1.42 16.19
CA ALA A 192 14.08 -0.76 15.52
C ALA A 192 13.21 -1.77 14.77
N GLY A 193 11.97 -1.36 14.53
CA GLY A 193 11.04 -2.07 13.68
C GLY A 193 10.40 -1.19 12.62
N ALA A 194 9.50 -1.83 11.89
CA ALA A 194 8.79 -1.20 10.79
C ALA A 194 7.27 -1.46 10.88
N PHE A 195 6.50 -0.48 10.44
CA PHE A 195 5.06 -0.59 10.21
C PHE A 195 4.79 -0.77 8.72
N VAL A 196 3.94 -1.73 8.39
CA VAL A 196 3.47 -1.99 7.02
C VAL A 196 1.98 -1.75 6.97
N SER A 197 1.55 -0.82 6.11
CA SER A 197 0.15 -0.43 5.98
C SER A 197 -0.23 -0.09 4.55
N ILE A 198 -1.51 0.22 4.34
CA ILE A 198 -2.04 0.66 3.06
C ILE A 198 -2.41 2.13 3.17
N ASP A 199 -1.87 2.96 2.28
CA ASP A 199 -2.20 4.37 2.23
C ASP A 199 -3.61 4.65 1.68
N GLY A 200 -4.03 5.91 1.68
CA GLY A 200 -5.35 6.30 1.19
C GLY A 200 -5.60 6.01 -0.30
N SER A 201 -4.56 5.77 -1.09
CA SER A 201 -4.63 5.43 -2.52
C SER A 201 -4.65 3.92 -2.78
N GLY A 202 -4.43 3.10 -1.76
CA GLY A 202 -4.30 1.65 -1.92
C GLY A 202 -2.88 1.16 -2.20
N LYS A 203 -1.86 2.04 -2.07
CA LYS A 203 -0.46 1.65 -2.22
C LYS A 203 0.11 1.18 -0.88
N LEU A 204 1.09 0.27 -0.97
CA LEU A 204 1.85 -0.20 0.19
C LEU A 204 2.64 0.98 0.79
N ARG A 205 2.52 1.16 2.10
CA ARG A 205 3.24 2.17 2.87
C ARG A 205 4.03 1.49 3.97
N VAL A 206 5.35 1.61 3.91
CA VAL A 206 6.28 1.04 4.89
C VAL A 206 6.98 2.16 5.64
N GLU A 207 6.73 2.26 6.94
CA GLU A 207 7.40 3.21 7.82
C GLU A 207 8.45 2.47 8.64
N ARG A 208 9.73 2.79 8.42
CA ARG A 208 10.89 2.12 9.02
C ARG A 208 11.49 2.96 10.15
N GLY A 209 12.25 2.31 11.04
CA GLY A 209 13.09 3.02 12.01
C GLY A 209 12.39 3.36 13.33
N TYR A 210 11.41 2.58 13.81
CA TYR A 210 10.74 2.84 15.08
C TYR A 210 11.25 1.95 16.20
N VAL A 211 11.79 2.54 17.27
CA VAL A 211 12.24 1.80 18.45
C VAL A 211 11.16 1.85 19.52
N ARG A 212 10.76 0.67 20.01
CA ARG A 212 9.83 0.55 21.14
C ARG A 212 10.58 0.78 22.45
N PRO A 213 9.95 1.36 23.49
CA PRO A 213 10.61 1.58 24.78
C PRO A 213 11.25 0.32 25.39
N GLU A 214 10.64 -0.85 25.17
CA GLU A 214 11.16 -2.14 25.62
C GLU A 214 12.38 -2.66 24.85
N ASP A 215 12.62 -2.17 23.63
CA ASP A 215 13.74 -2.55 22.77
C ASP A 215 14.90 -1.53 22.86
N GLU A 216 14.80 -0.50 23.71
CA GLU A 216 15.92 0.41 23.94
C GLU A 216 17.07 -0.30 24.67
N LEU A 217 18.29 -0.15 24.11
CA LEU A 217 19.49 -0.64 24.79
C LEU A 217 19.68 0.13 26.11
N PRO A 218 19.98 -0.57 27.22
CA PRO A 218 20.26 0.11 28.48
C PRO A 218 21.47 1.04 28.31
N VAL A 219 21.33 2.26 28.84
CA VAL A 219 22.28 3.39 28.75
C VAL A 219 23.73 3.02 29.11
N THR A 220 23.96 1.93 29.83
CA THR A 220 25.28 1.41 30.17
C THR A 220 26.13 0.98 28.96
N ALA A 221 25.53 0.62 27.82
CA ALA A 221 26.29 0.25 26.62
C ALA A 221 26.93 1.46 25.88
N LEU A 222 26.53 2.70 26.20
CA LEU A 222 27.09 3.92 25.61
C LEU A 222 28.28 4.49 26.40
N LEU A 223 28.61 3.92 27.57
CA LEU A 223 29.71 4.39 28.42
C LEU A 223 30.96 3.51 28.36
N ASP A 224 30.90 2.33 27.75
CA ASP A 224 32.04 1.42 27.66
C ASP A 224 33.05 1.81 26.56
N ASP A 225 32.69 2.73 25.65
CA ASP A 225 33.62 3.26 24.63
C ASP A 225 34.46 4.47 25.11
N ASN A 226 34.24 4.99 26.32
CA ASN A 226 34.97 6.16 26.83
C ASN A 226 35.76 5.92 28.14
N ALA A 227 35.96 4.67 28.55
CA ALA A 227 36.74 4.31 29.73
C ALA A 227 38.09 3.65 29.39
N GLY A 228 38.72 4.10 28.28
CA GLY A 228 39.90 3.48 27.70
C GLY A 228 41.17 4.34 27.67
N GLU A 229 41.30 5.45 28.39
CA GLU A 229 42.59 6.17 28.46
C GLU A 229 42.74 6.96 29.76
N GLY A 230 43.39 6.36 30.75
CA GLY A 230 43.66 7.05 32.01
C GLY A 230 44.31 6.21 33.09
N SER A 231 45.48 5.61 32.84
CA SER A 231 46.45 5.34 33.92
C SER A 231 47.80 4.80 33.40
N GLY A 232 48.89 5.49 33.78
CA GLY A 232 50.26 4.96 33.80
C GLY A 232 51.24 5.79 32.98
N GLY A 233 52.19 6.54 33.54
CA GLY A 233 52.61 6.71 34.92
C GLY A 233 53.74 7.75 34.96
N ALA A 234 53.79 8.53 36.03
CA ALA A 234 55.03 9.18 36.44
C ALA A 234 55.92 8.13 37.12
N THR A 235 57.24 8.15 36.91
CA THR A 235 58.29 8.10 37.97
C THR A 235 59.69 7.93 37.36
N THR A 236 60.57 8.86 37.77
CA THR A 236 62.05 8.91 37.70
C THR A 236 62.69 9.55 36.48
#